data_AF-A0A6N3BL57-F1
#
_entry.id   AF-A0A6N3BL57-F1
#
_cell.length_a   1.000
_cell.length_b   1.000
_cell.length_c   1.000
_cell.angle_alpha   90.00
_cell.angle_beta   90.00
_cell.angle_gamma   90.00
#
_symmetry.space_group_name_H-M   'P 1'
#
loop_
_entity.id
_entity.type
_entity.pdbx_description
1 polymer ?
#
loop_
_entity_poly.entity_id
_entity_poly.type
_entity_poly.pdbx_seq_one_letter_code
_entity_poly.pdbx_strand_id
1 'polypeptide(L)'
;MTKLPLLACAFIMSTILSPIGAIDVNIPGADSKISKDAYINYQTTNPDIEKDVANYVKTLKLTDKAKGISKNEIEYTKAASIYRGQHYHNTIISIHDNYNQIRLSFPVAGIKSDYHIGRYKNPSRTIEDYRVLTDNGSLNLEIDYADFKDYDWRNTKIAYEKLTDKDVRNFLQANAKRKSSKHVSDIKGTVFSYPTVTYSTWDSMKMPHLKNGKKTTLTIDTINFKFKGYNMRYPLYHAGFVYYDNNPVLNKVPTDKLLANYVLPSVQNLNELNQYSRIESLNGVQYRVPKDAIYEGESKGTDHQDIRYYKKGDITFFISTDNIPKNPYAHELVINGHYNFKTDLNTFWDIYRYHPSASDYINYSVVWNNNIPGLTIHSYEPNKDDHILNFNSYDGIYSFTYTIFYPSFLSAEEVQKLRNMIEFFDSTNNPNFKMQEHVLFP
;
A
#
# COMPACT_ATOMS: atom_id res chain seq x y z
N MET A 1 33.16 28.68 -47.26
CA MET A 1 31.89 28.67 -46.51
C MET A 1 31.73 27.27 -45.93
N THR A 2 32.34 27.00 -44.78
CA THR A 2 31.81 27.14 -43.39
C THR A 2 30.92 25.96 -42.98
N LYS A 3 31.50 25.15 -42.07
CA LYS A 3 30.92 24.06 -41.27
C LYS A 3 29.74 24.55 -40.42
N LEU A 4 28.78 23.67 -40.10
CA LEU A 4 28.23 23.54 -38.74
C LEU A 4 27.51 22.16 -38.53
N PRO A 5 27.53 21.58 -37.31
CA PRO A 5 27.19 20.19 -36.99
C PRO A 5 25.90 20.00 -36.16
N LEU A 6 25.64 18.74 -35.76
CA LEU A 6 24.68 18.26 -34.74
C LEU A 6 24.42 19.25 -33.58
N LEU A 7 23.14 19.41 -33.17
CA LEU A 7 22.64 19.15 -31.82
C LEU A 7 21.11 19.38 -31.69
N ALA A 8 20.50 18.59 -30.79
CA ALA A 8 19.33 18.87 -29.96
C ALA A 8 17.92 18.97 -30.58
N CYS A 9 17.08 17.98 -30.26
CA CYS A 9 15.72 18.21 -29.76
C CYS A 9 15.36 17.06 -28.79
N ALA A 10 15.95 17.12 -27.59
CA ALA A 10 15.34 16.51 -26.43
C ALA A 10 14.07 17.32 -26.12
N PHE A 11 12.90 16.71 -26.27
CA PHE A 11 11.65 17.34 -25.83
C PHE A 11 11.65 17.37 -24.29
N ILE A 12 12.04 18.53 -23.76
CA ILE A 12 11.81 18.92 -22.38
C ILE A 12 10.30 19.21 -22.28
N MET A 13 9.53 18.27 -21.74
CA MET A 13 8.20 18.55 -21.19
C MET A 13 8.39 19.52 -20.02
N SER A 14 8.26 20.82 -20.28
CA SER A 14 8.22 21.84 -19.24
C SER A 14 6.83 21.83 -18.59
N THR A 15 6.64 20.97 -17.60
CA THR A 15 5.71 21.30 -16.53
C THR A 15 6.38 22.39 -15.69
N ILE A 16 5.65 23.44 -15.33
CA ILE A 16 6.12 24.40 -14.33
C ILE A 16 6.15 23.64 -13.00
N LEU A 17 7.24 22.92 -12.76
CA LEU A 17 7.59 22.32 -11.49
C LEU A 17 8.14 23.44 -10.63
N SER A 18 7.26 24.09 -9.86
CA SER A 18 7.69 24.58 -8.55
C SER A 18 8.45 23.44 -7.87
N PRO A 19 9.59 23.67 -7.21
CA PRO A 19 10.36 22.59 -6.58
C PRO A 19 9.54 22.04 -5.41
N ILE A 20 8.73 21.01 -5.67
CA ILE A 20 7.88 20.36 -4.68
C ILE A 20 8.69 19.24 -4.01
N GLY A 21 9.77 19.64 -3.34
CA GLY A 21 10.46 18.76 -2.41
C GLY A 21 9.50 18.31 -1.30
N ALA A 22 9.76 17.13 -0.72
CA ALA A 22 9.16 16.77 0.55
C ALA A 22 9.45 17.90 1.56
N ILE A 23 8.46 18.23 2.37
CA ILE A 23 8.60 19.25 3.41
C ILE A 23 9.75 18.84 4.33
N ASP A 24 10.65 19.78 4.59
CA ASP A 24 11.75 19.59 5.53
C ASP A 24 11.17 19.24 6.90
N VAL A 25 11.36 17.98 7.30
CA VAL A 25 10.89 17.43 8.55
C VAL A 25 12.10 17.02 9.37
N ASN A 26 12.13 17.43 10.63
CA ASN A 26 13.25 17.13 11.54
C ASN A 26 13.21 15.68 12.05
N ILE A 27 13.16 14.72 11.13
CA ILE A 27 13.26 13.28 11.41
C ILE A 27 14.55 12.78 10.77
N PRO A 28 15.39 12.01 11.48
CA PRO A 28 16.58 11.40 10.87
C PRO A 28 16.24 10.62 9.60
N GLY A 29 17.05 10.81 8.55
CA GLY A 29 16.82 10.18 7.25
C GLY A 29 15.90 10.94 6.30
N ALA A 30 15.22 12.00 6.76
CA ALA A 30 14.44 12.90 5.90
C ALA A 30 15.32 13.54 4.81
N ASP A 31 14.79 13.58 3.59
CA ASP A 31 15.46 14.12 2.41
C ASP A 31 14.45 14.98 1.63
N SER A 32 14.56 16.30 1.81
CA SER A 32 13.69 17.27 1.15
C SER A 32 13.84 17.29 -0.38
N LYS A 33 14.84 16.60 -0.94
CA LYS A 33 15.01 16.47 -2.40
C LYS A 33 14.08 15.43 -3.02
N ILE A 34 13.49 14.53 -2.23
CA ILE A 34 12.52 13.55 -2.72
C ILE A 34 11.23 14.29 -3.05
N SER A 35 10.75 14.15 -4.30
CA SER A 35 9.49 14.78 -4.72
C SER A 35 8.31 14.23 -3.92
N LYS A 36 7.32 15.09 -3.63
CA LYS A 36 6.04 14.62 -3.09
C LYS A 36 5.37 13.55 -3.98
N ASP A 37 5.65 13.57 -5.28
CA ASP A 37 4.99 12.64 -6.21
C ASP A 37 5.60 11.23 -6.18
N ALA A 38 6.77 11.07 -5.53
CA ALA A 38 7.50 9.80 -5.45
C ALA A 38 6.70 8.67 -4.76
N TYR A 39 5.75 9.02 -3.90
CA TYR A 39 4.88 8.08 -3.18
C TYR A 39 3.43 8.08 -3.68
N ILE A 40 3.05 9.00 -4.57
CA ILE A 40 1.68 9.14 -5.09
C ILE A 40 1.42 8.11 -6.20
N ASN A 41 2.41 7.89 -7.08
CA ASN A 41 2.20 7.10 -8.30
C ASN A 41 2.63 5.63 -8.19
N TYR A 42 3.01 5.13 -7.00
CA TYR A 42 3.49 3.76 -6.81
C TYR A 42 4.65 3.36 -7.75
N GLN A 43 5.36 4.34 -8.31
CA GLN A 43 6.45 4.09 -9.23
C GLN A 43 7.74 3.96 -8.45
N THR A 44 8.14 2.72 -8.20
CA THR A 44 9.48 2.45 -7.68
C THR A 44 10.09 1.34 -8.51
N THR A 45 10.57 1.68 -9.69
CA THR A 45 11.57 0.87 -10.34
C THR A 45 12.95 1.44 -10.05
N ASN A 46 13.92 0.57 -9.90
CA ASN A 46 15.33 0.94 -9.81
C ASN A 46 16.16 -0.02 -10.67
N PRO A 47 17.43 0.31 -10.96
CA PRO A 47 18.29 -0.54 -11.80
C PRO A 47 18.44 -1.99 -11.30
N ASP A 48 18.38 -2.22 -9.98
CA ASP A 48 18.53 -3.56 -9.42
C ASP A 48 17.29 -4.43 -9.63
N ILE A 49 16.08 -3.85 -9.54
CA ILE A 49 14.82 -4.51 -9.90
C ILE A 49 14.83 -4.89 -11.38
N GLU A 50 15.22 -3.96 -12.25
CA GLU A 50 15.29 -4.22 -13.70
C GLU A 50 16.25 -5.37 -14.02
N LYS A 51 17.41 -5.39 -13.34
CA LYS A 51 18.40 -6.46 -13.48
C LYS A 51 17.86 -7.81 -13.01
N ASP A 52 17.15 -7.84 -11.88
CA ASP A 52 16.58 -9.06 -11.33
C ASP A 52 15.48 -9.64 -12.23
N VAL A 53 14.54 -8.81 -12.68
CA VAL A 53 13.49 -9.20 -13.62
C VAL A 53 14.09 -9.72 -14.94
N ALA A 54 15.13 -9.06 -15.46
CA ALA A 54 15.83 -9.53 -16.65
C ALA A 54 16.51 -10.89 -16.44
N ASN A 55 17.11 -11.13 -15.26
CA ASN A 55 17.70 -12.41 -14.90
C ASN A 55 16.64 -13.52 -14.79
N TYR A 56 15.47 -13.22 -14.21
CA TYR A 56 14.33 -14.13 -14.16
C TYR A 56 13.90 -14.55 -15.57
N VAL A 57 13.67 -13.58 -16.46
CA VAL A 57 13.27 -13.86 -17.86
C VAL A 57 14.33 -14.66 -18.60
N LYS A 58 15.62 -14.32 -18.44
CA LYS A 58 16.73 -15.07 -19.05
C LYS A 58 16.74 -16.52 -18.59
N THR A 59 16.55 -16.76 -17.29
CA THR A 59 16.52 -18.12 -16.70
C THR A 59 15.31 -18.91 -17.20
N LEU A 60 14.15 -18.25 -17.31
CA LEU A 60 12.93 -18.83 -17.86
C LEU A 60 13.12 -19.26 -19.33
N LYS A 61 13.68 -18.39 -20.18
CA LYS A 61 14.02 -18.69 -21.59
C LYS A 61 14.95 -19.91 -21.72
N LEU A 62 15.97 -20.00 -20.87
CA LEU A 62 16.90 -21.14 -20.88
C LEU A 62 16.21 -22.45 -20.47
N THR A 63 15.33 -22.39 -19.47
CA THR A 63 14.57 -23.55 -18.98
C THR A 63 13.57 -24.04 -20.00
N ASP A 64 12.82 -23.13 -20.64
CA ASP A 64 11.87 -23.47 -21.69
C ASP A 64 12.58 -24.10 -22.90
N LYS A 65 13.73 -23.53 -23.31
CA LYS A 65 14.58 -24.13 -24.36
C LYS A 65 15.05 -25.54 -24.00
N ALA A 66 15.49 -25.76 -22.76
CA ALA A 66 15.95 -27.08 -22.31
C ALA A 66 14.81 -28.12 -22.26
N LYS A 67 13.57 -27.67 -22.07
CA LYS A 67 12.35 -28.51 -22.08
C LYS A 67 11.71 -28.65 -23.46
N GLY A 68 12.28 -28.04 -24.50
CA GLY A 68 11.68 -28.02 -25.84
C GLY A 68 10.39 -27.20 -25.94
N ILE A 69 10.14 -26.30 -24.99
CA ILE A 69 8.97 -25.42 -24.98
C ILE A 69 9.29 -24.19 -25.83
N SER A 70 8.41 -23.90 -26.81
CA SER A 70 8.50 -22.70 -27.63
C SER A 70 7.43 -21.70 -27.18
N LYS A 71 7.87 -20.53 -26.71
CA LYS A 71 7.01 -19.40 -26.35
C LYS A 71 7.39 -18.18 -27.16
N ASN A 72 6.41 -17.32 -27.41
CA ASN A 72 6.66 -16.04 -28.07
C ASN A 72 7.19 -14.98 -27.07
N GLU A 73 7.64 -13.83 -27.58
CA GLU A 73 8.18 -12.75 -26.72
C GLU A 73 7.11 -12.09 -25.83
N ILE A 74 5.84 -12.12 -26.23
CA ILE A 74 4.74 -11.57 -25.41
C ILE A 74 4.49 -12.42 -24.17
N GLU A 75 4.61 -13.75 -24.24
CA GLU A 75 4.51 -14.62 -23.06
C GLU A 75 5.64 -14.34 -22.04
N TYR A 76 6.87 -14.09 -22.51
CA TYR A 76 7.97 -13.69 -21.63
C TYR A 76 7.76 -12.29 -21.04
N THR A 77 7.13 -11.38 -21.78
CA THR A 77 6.75 -10.04 -21.30
C THR A 77 5.69 -10.15 -20.20
N LYS A 78 4.65 -10.96 -20.41
CA LYS A 78 3.64 -11.28 -19.38
C LYS A 78 4.30 -11.87 -18.14
N ALA A 79 5.17 -12.87 -18.30
CA ALA A 79 5.87 -13.49 -17.18
C ALA A 79 6.73 -12.48 -16.38
N ALA A 80 7.45 -11.59 -17.07
CA ALA A 80 8.21 -10.51 -16.43
C ALA A 80 7.33 -9.57 -15.62
N SER A 81 6.17 -9.21 -16.15
CA SER A 81 5.25 -8.29 -15.48
C SER A 81 4.55 -8.94 -14.28
N ILE A 82 4.15 -10.21 -14.40
CA ILE A 82 3.61 -10.98 -13.27
C ILE A 82 4.67 -11.10 -12.18
N TYR A 83 5.92 -11.42 -12.54
CA TYR A 83 7.02 -11.48 -11.59
C TYR A 83 7.21 -10.15 -10.84
N ARG A 84 7.13 -9.01 -11.54
CA ARG A 84 7.10 -7.69 -10.88
C ARG A 84 5.93 -7.51 -9.94
N GLY A 85 4.73 -7.90 -10.37
CA GLY A 85 3.52 -7.80 -9.54
C GLY A 85 3.58 -8.66 -8.27
N GLN A 86 4.33 -9.77 -8.29
CA GLN A 86 4.50 -10.66 -7.15
C GLN A 86 5.59 -10.22 -6.17
N HIS A 87 6.69 -9.65 -6.68
CA HIS A 87 7.92 -9.41 -5.88
C HIS A 87 8.22 -7.93 -5.64
N TYR A 88 7.67 -7.04 -6.46
CA TYR A 88 8.03 -5.62 -6.49
C TYR A 88 6.81 -4.70 -6.54
N HIS A 89 5.63 -5.16 -6.10
CA HIS A 89 4.48 -4.28 -5.87
C HIS A 89 4.77 -3.29 -4.72
N ASN A 90 3.93 -2.26 -4.64
CA ASN A 90 3.89 -1.38 -3.48
C ASN A 90 2.84 -1.90 -2.51
N THR A 91 2.96 -1.52 -1.25
CA THR A 91 1.98 -1.91 -0.25
C THR A 91 1.29 -0.69 0.31
N ILE A 92 -0.01 -0.82 0.49
CA ILE A 92 -0.88 0.15 1.13
C ILE A 92 -1.55 -0.53 2.32
N ILE A 93 -1.56 0.16 3.46
CA ILE A 93 -2.44 -0.19 4.57
C ILE A 93 -3.59 0.81 4.53
N SER A 94 -4.81 0.30 4.38
CA SER A 94 -6.03 1.08 4.29
C SER A 94 -6.96 0.63 5.41
N ILE A 95 -7.18 1.49 6.40
CA ILE A 95 -8.04 1.17 7.54
C ILE A 95 -9.27 2.05 7.50
N HIS A 96 -10.44 1.44 7.54
CA HIS A 96 -11.71 2.11 7.76
C HIS A 96 -12.23 1.73 9.15
N ASP A 97 -12.31 2.73 10.02
CA ASP A 97 -12.85 2.63 11.37
C ASP A 97 -14.12 3.49 11.49
N ASN A 98 -14.74 3.52 12.69
CA ASN A 98 -15.97 4.29 12.92
C ASN A 98 -15.81 5.81 12.76
N TYR A 99 -14.57 6.30 12.70
CA TYR A 99 -14.22 7.72 12.67
C TYR A 99 -13.61 8.14 11.34
N ASN A 100 -12.85 7.26 10.70
CA ASN A 100 -11.93 7.60 9.63
C ASN A 100 -11.75 6.48 8.60
N GLN A 101 -11.49 6.89 7.37
CA GLN A 101 -10.80 6.07 6.39
C GLN A 101 -9.37 6.58 6.24
N ILE A 102 -8.38 5.75 6.56
CA ILE A 102 -6.98 6.13 6.67
C ILE A 102 -6.15 5.28 5.75
N ARG A 103 -5.17 5.93 5.15
CA ARG A 103 -4.27 5.28 4.23
C ARG A 103 -2.84 5.69 4.51
N LEU A 104 -1.93 4.73 4.39
CA LEU A 104 -0.52 4.97 4.17
C LEU A 104 0.02 3.99 3.14
N SER A 105 1.11 4.34 2.48
CA SER A 105 1.75 3.52 1.45
C SER A 105 3.26 3.46 1.63
N PHE A 106 3.85 2.40 1.10
CA PHE A 106 5.29 2.22 1.13
C PHE A 106 5.74 1.35 -0.04
N PRO A 107 6.93 1.63 -0.61
CA PRO A 107 7.43 0.96 -1.79
C PRO A 107 8.13 -0.34 -1.44
N VAL A 108 7.43 -1.27 -0.79
CA VAL A 108 7.95 -2.57 -0.38
C VAL A 108 6.85 -3.59 -0.57
N ALA A 109 7.20 -4.76 -1.12
CA ALA A 109 6.27 -5.86 -1.28
C ALA A 109 5.91 -6.46 0.08
N GLY A 110 4.65 -6.30 0.48
CA GLY A 110 4.04 -7.08 1.56
C GLY A 110 3.68 -8.45 1.03
N ILE A 111 3.94 -9.49 1.82
CA ILE A 111 3.78 -10.90 1.40
C ILE A 111 2.65 -11.55 2.18
N LYS A 112 2.55 -11.17 3.46
CA LYS A 112 1.65 -11.77 4.43
C LYS A 112 1.18 -10.71 5.41
N SER A 113 0.00 -10.87 5.95
CA SER A 113 -0.49 -9.98 7.01
C SER A 113 -0.96 -10.74 8.23
N ASP A 114 -0.90 -10.07 9.38
CA ASP A 114 -1.60 -10.47 10.58
C ASP A 114 -2.32 -9.27 11.21
N TYR A 115 -3.38 -9.58 11.96
CA TYR A 115 -4.18 -8.59 12.67
C TYR A 115 -4.37 -9.02 14.12
N HIS A 116 -4.14 -8.07 15.02
CA HIS A 116 -4.28 -8.29 16.45
C HIS A 116 -5.10 -7.17 17.08
N ILE A 117 -6.02 -7.52 17.97
CA ILE A 117 -6.76 -6.56 18.79
C ILE A 117 -6.49 -6.80 20.27
N GLY A 118 -5.91 -5.79 20.93
CA GLY A 118 -5.61 -5.79 22.36
C GLY A 118 -6.61 -4.93 23.13
N ARG A 119 -7.13 -5.45 24.24
CA ARG A 119 -7.98 -4.68 25.18
C ARG A 119 -7.27 -4.57 26.52
N TYR A 120 -6.86 -3.36 26.89
CA TYR A 120 -6.10 -3.10 28.12
C TYR A 120 -6.99 -2.43 29.16
N LYS A 121 -6.81 -2.83 30.43
CA LYS A 121 -7.45 -2.20 31.58
C LYS A 121 -6.42 -1.27 32.26
N ASN A 122 -6.83 -0.03 32.54
CA ASN A 122 -6.06 1.01 33.25
C ASN A 122 -4.86 1.62 32.48
N PRO A 123 -5.10 2.64 31.63
CA PRO A 123 -6.41 3.14 31.21
C PRO A 123 -7.13 2.13 30.31
N SER A 124 -8.46 2.22 30.26
CA SER A 124 -9.23 1.44 29.28
C SER A 124 -8.86 1.89 27.88
N ARG A 125 -8.27 0.98 27.09
CA ARG A 125 -7.94 1.26 25.69
C ARG A 125 -8.07 0.00 24.85
N THR A 126 -8.51 0.20 23.62
CA THR A 126 -8.51 -0.82 22.57
C THR A 126 -7.41 -0.43 21.59
N ILE A 127 -6.55 -1.38 21.26
CA ILE A 127 -5.49 -1.21 20.28
C ILE A 127 -5.71 -2.23 19.18
N GLU A 128 -5.75 -1.75 17.95
CA GLU A 128 -5.74 -2.59 16.74
C GLU A 128 -4.37 -2.49 16.08
N ASP A 129 -3.68 -3.60 15.87
CA ASP A 129 -2.38 -3.70 15.18
C ASP A 129 -2.59 -4.41 13.85
N TYR A 130 -2.36 -3.68 12.76
CA TYR A 130 -2.38 -4.18 11.39
C TYR A 130 -0.94 -4.35 10.92
N ARG A 131 -0.49 -5.60 10.83
CA ARG A 131 0.89 -5.91 10.47
C ARG A 131 0.97 -6.48 9.08
N VAL A 132 1.88 -5.95 8.29
CA VAL A 132 2.27 -6.51 7.00
C VAL A 132 3.71 -6.98 7.08
N LEU A 133 3.90 -8.27 6.87
CA LEU A 133 5.20 -8.92 6.79
C LEU A 133 5.77 -8.77 5.38
N THR A 134 7.04 -8.45 5.33
CA THR A 134 7.88 -8.30 4.14
C THR A 134 9.08 -9.24 4.29
N ASP A 135 9.90 -9.37 3.25
CA ASP A 135 11.13 -10.15 3.33
C ASP A 135 12.12 -9.62 4.40
N ASN A 136 12.04 -8.34 4.82
CA ASN A 136 13.01 -7.70 5.73
C ASN A 136 12.53 -7.53 7.16
N GLY A 137 11.29 -7.89 7.45
CA GLY A 137 10.63 -7.52 8.69
C GLY A 137 9.20 -7.12 8.44
N SER A 138 8.67 -6.19 9.23
CA SER A 138 7.25 -5.84 9.16
C SER A 138 7.01 -4.35 9.19
N LEU A 139 5.98 -3.92 8.46
CA LEU A 139 5.33 -2.65 8.70
C LEU A 139 4.10 -2.89 9.57
N ASN A 140 3.89 -2.00 10.52
CA ASN A 140 2.77 -2.02 11.44
C ASN A 140 2.05 -0.68 11.37
N LEU A 141 0.72 -0.72 11.28
CA LEU A 141 -0.14 0.40 11.62
C LEU A 141 -0.95 0.00 12.85
N GLU A 142 -0.64 0.64 13.98
CA GLU A 142 -1.36 0.49 15.23
C GLU A 142 -2.31 1.69 15.40
N ILE A 143 -3.55 1.42 15.81
CA ILE A 143 -4.57 2.40 16.15
C ILE A 143 -4.91 2.25 17.63
N ASP A 144 -4.56 3.25 18.44
CA ASP A 144 -4.89 3.31 19.87
C ASP A 144 -6.16 4.17 20.07
N TYR A 145 -7.28 3.49 20.34
CA TYR A 145 -8.57 4.09 20.70
C TYR A 145 -8.64 4.46 22.18
N ALA A 146 -7.53 4.91 22.77
CA ALA A 146 -7.49 5.31 24.16
C ALA A 146 -8.47 6.46 24.44
N ASP A 147 -9.29 6.27 25.49
CA ASP A 147 -10.09 7.33 26.11
C ASP A 147 -9.14 8.25 26.89
N PHE A 148 -8.42 9.11 26.18
CA PHE A 148 -7.58 10.14 26.78
C PHE A 148 -8.48 11.19 27.42
N LYS A 149 -8.87 10.94 28.68
CA LYS A 149 -9.56 11.92 29.51
C LYS A 149 -8.68 13.14 29.79
N ASP A 150 -7.37 12.91 29.85
CA ASP A 150 -6.35 13.91 30.14
C ASP A 150 -5.61 14.30 28.85
N TYR A 151 -5.36 15.60 28.68
CA TYR A 151 -4.71 16.22 27.51
C TYR A 151 -3.19 15.93 27.42
N ASP A 152 -2.74 14.85 28.08
CA ASP A 152 -1.34 14.55 28.38
C ASP A 152 -0.80 13.41 27.51
N TRP A 153 0.43 13.58 27.02
CA TRP A 153 1.13 12.61 26.21
C TRP A 153 1.39 11.32 27.00
N ARG A 154 0.79 10.21 26.55
CA ARG A 154 1.03 8.84 27.09
C ARG A 154 0.93 8.75 28.63
N ASN A 155 0.01 9.47 29.26
CA ASN A 155 -0.18 9.56 30.72
C ASN A 155 1.05 10.05 31.51
N THR A 156 1.92 10.83 30.89
CA THR A 156 3.13 11.37 31.53
C THR A 156 2.89 12.65 32.33
N LYS A 157 1.67 13.22 32.29
CA LYS A 157 1.34 14.57 32.78
C LYS A 157 2.00 15.71 32.02
N ILE A 158 2.52 15.42 30.82
CA ILE A 158 3.11 16.41 29.91
C ILE A 158 2.09 16.65 28.80
N ALA A 159 1.59 17.88 28.68
CA ALA A 159 0.72 18.25 27.58
C ALA A 159 1.45 18.07 26.24
N TYR A 160 0.75 17.55 25.22
CA TYR A 160 1.34 17.31 23.89
C TYR A 160 2.01 18.56 23.28
N GLU A 161 1.45 19.75 23.51
CA GLU A 161 1.98 21.03 23.01
C GLU A 161 3.30 21.47 23.68
N LYS A 162 3.59 20.92 24.86
CA LYS A 162 4.80 21.21 25.64
C LYS A 162 5.83 20.08 25.54
N LEU A 163 5.52 19.04 24.78
CA LEU A 163 6.37 17.87 24.65
C LEU A 163 7.68 18.25 23.97
N THR A 164 8.80 17.85 24.56
CA THR A 164 10.12 18.05 23.97
C THR A 164 10.74 16.73 23.52
N ASP A 165 11.71 16.82 22.61
CA ASP A 165 12.61 15.75 22.24
C ASP A 165 13.20 14.98 23.43
N LYS A 166 13.54 15.71 24.50
CA LYS A 166 14.12 15.14 25.73
C LYS A 166 13.09 14.30 26.47
N ASP A 167 11.84 14.75 26.53
CA ASP A 167 10.75 14.02 27.20
C ASP A 167 10.48 12.68 26.49
N VAL A 168 10.42 12.71 25.15
CA VAL A 168 10.25 11.51 24.33
C VAL A 168 11.37 10.50 24.59
N ARG A 169 12.63 10.94 24.48
CA ARG A 169 13.80 10.06 24.73
C ARG A 169 13.82 9.49 26.14
N ASN A 170 13.56 10.31 27.15
CA ASN A 170 13.56 9.87 28.55
C ASN A 170 12.48 8.83 28.82
N PHE A 171 11.27 9.03 28.28
CA PHE A 171 10.16 8.09 28.41
C PHE A 171 10.51 6.72 27.79
N LEU A 172 11.07 6.71 26.57
CA LEU A 172 11.46 5.49 25.89
C LEU A 172 12.57 4.75 26.64
N GLN A 173 13.58 5.47 27.14
CA GLN A 173 14.65 4.89 27.95
C GLN A 173 14.13 4.30 29.27
N ALA A 174 13.19 4.99 29.94
CA ALA A 174 12.57 4.48 31.16
C ALA A 174 11.77 3.20 30.89
N ASN A 175 11.03 3.14 29.78
CA ASN A 175 10.27 1.95 29.39
C ASN A 175 11.18 0.77 29.02
N ALA A 176 12.26 1.01 28.30
CA ALA A 176 13.24 -0.03 27.97
C ALA A 176 13.86 -0.65 29.24
N LYS A 177 14.18 0.16 30.25
CA LYS A 177 14.69 -0.32 31.55
C LYS A 177 13.69 -1.19 32.31
N ARG A 178 12.39 -0.84 32.28
CA ARG A 178 11.33 -1.56 33.01
C ARG A 178 11.02 -2.94 32.45
N LYS A 179 11.14 -3.14 31.13
CA LYS A 179 10.69 -4.37 30.46
C LYS A 179 11.69 -5.53 30.54
N SER A 180 12.84 -5.39 31.21
CA SER A 180 13.98 -6.34 31.22
C SER A 180 14.37 -6.88 29.83
N SER A 181 13.94 -6.19 28.77
CA SER A 181 14.02 -6.64 27.39
C SER A 181 15.43 -6.45 26.89
N LYS A 182 16.05 -7.54 26.42
CA LYS A 182 17.22 -7.64 25.52
C LYS A 182 17.90 -6.30 25.26
N HIS A 183 19.12 -6.10 25.78
CA HIS A 183 19.98 -4.90 25.62
C HIS A 183 19.55 -3.90 24.53
N VAL A 184 18.54 -3.07 24.81
CA VAL A 184 18.12 -2.01 23.89
C VAL A 184 19.24 -0.99 23.86
N SER A 185 19.80 -0.76 22.67
CA SER A 185 20.85 0.23 22.42
C SER A 185 20.29 1.35 21.53
N ASP A 186 20.92 2.52 21.59
CA ASP A 186 20.66 3.65 20.69
C ASP A 186 19.17 4.06 20.58
N ILE A 187 18.58 4.50 21.70
CA ILE A 187 17.20 5.03 21.73
C ILE A 187 17.23 6.50 21.28
N LYS A 188 16.52 6.79 20.19
CA LYS A 188 16.30 8.14 19.67
C LYS A 188 14.83 8.50 19.73
N GLY A 189 14.57 9.80 19.79
CA GLY A 189 13.22 10.35 19.90
C GLY A 189 13.22 11.84 19.59
N THR A 190 12.22 12.29 18.84
CA THR A 190 11.99 13.70 18.53
C THR A 190 10.50 14.00 18.37
N VAL A 191 10.13 15.26 18.63
CA VAL A 191 8.83 15.82 18.30
C VAL A 191 8.92 16.49 16.94
N PHE A 192 7.93 16.30 16.08
CA PHE A 192 7.91 16.90 14.76
C PHE A 192 6.52 17.46 14.40
N SER A 193 6.49 18.24 13.33
CA SER A 193 5.27 18.75 12.71
C SER A 193 5.29 18.43 11.22
N TYR A 194 4.11 18.20 10.65
CA TYR A 194 3.91 17.92 9.23
C TYR A 194 2.52 18.43 8.83
N PRO A 195 2.24 18.81 7.56
CA PRO A 195 0.98 19.48 7.24
C PRO A 195 -0.29 18.69 7.57
N THR A 196 -0.24 17.37 7.37
CA THR A 196 -1.41 16.48 7.52
C THR A 196 -1.59 15.97 8.94
N VAL A 197 -0.55 16.09 9.79
CA VAL A 197 -0.55 15.49 11.13
C VAL A 197 -0.14 16.46 12.24
N THR A 198 -0.55 16.14 13.46
CA THR A 198 -0.26 16.91 14.67
C THR A 198 0.11 15.96 15.81
N TYR A 199 0.58 16.54 16.91
CA TYR A 199 0.93 15.81 18.14
C TYR A 199 1.90 14.66 17.89
N SER A 200 2.88 14.91 17.00
CA SER A 200 3.62 13.85 16.34
C SER A 200 4.99 13.61 16.97
N THR A 201 5.34 12.34 17.14
CA THR A 201 6.67 11.93 17.63
C THR A 201 7.26 10.87 16.73
N TRP A 202 8.56 10.98 16.46
CA TRP A 202 9.34 9.92 15.86
C TRP A 202 10.24 9.30 16.91
N ASP A 203 10.39 7.98 16.87
CA ASP A 203 11.31 7.26 17.73
C ASP A 203 11.97 6.09 17.01
N SER A 204 13.17 5.74 17.48
CA SER A 204 13.97 4.63 16.97
C SER A 204 14.62 3.90 18.12
N MET A 205 14.62 2.58 18.04
CA MET A 205 15.33 1.71 18.99
C MET A 205 16.05 0.60 18.25
N LYS A 206 17.27 0.30 18.69
CA LYS A 206 18.06 -0.82 18.18
C LYS A 206 18.20 -1.89 19.25
N MET A 207 18.19 -3.15 18.83
CA MET A 207 18.42 -4.27 19.74
C MET A 207 19.23 -5.37 19.07
N PRO A 208 20.23 -5.96 19.77
CA PRO A 208 20.91 -7.15 19.29
C PRO A 208 19.92 -8.29 19.07
N HIS A 209 20.06 -8.97 17.94
CA HIS A 209 19.22 -10.09 17.56
C HIS A 209 20.05 -11.23 16.98
N LEU A 210 19.55 -12.45 17.15
CA LEU A 210 20.12 -13.65 16.54
C LEU A 210 19.12 -14.18 15.51
N LYS A 211 19.45 -14.05 14.22
CA LYS A 211 18.66 -14.59 13.11
C LYS A 211 19.46 -15.73 12.47
N ASN A 212 18.91 -16.95 12.48
CA ASN A 212 19.56 -18.15 11.93
C ASN A 212 21.01 -18.34 12.42
N GLY A 213 21.25 -18.11 13.72
CA GLY A 213 22.58 -18.23 14.34
C GLY A 213 23.56 -17.09 14.05
N LYS A 214 23.21 -16.14 13.17
CA LYS A 214 24.03 -14.94 12.89
C LYS A 214 23.59 -13.76 13.76
N LYS A 215 24.56 -13.07 14.36
CA LYS A 215 24.33 -11.80 15.06
C LYS A 215 23.92 -10.73 14.04
N THR A 216 22.82 -10.05 14.33
CA THR A 216 22.32 -8.90 13.58
C THR A 216 21.72 -7.89 14.55
N THR A 217 21.31 -6.74 14.05
CA THR A 217 20.59 -5.73 14.82
C THR A 217 19.18 -5.65 14.29
N LEU A 218 18.20 -5.72 15.18
CA LEU A 218 16.82 -5.37 14.88
C LEU A 218 16.64 -3.90 15.20
N THR A 219 16.20 -3.12 14.22
CA THR A 219 15.83 -1.72 14.36
C THR A 219 14.32 -1.60 14.30
N ILE A 220 13.75 -0.79 15.18
CA ILE A 220 12.33 -0.42 15.16
C ILE A 220 12.29 1.09 15.07
N ASP A 221 11.80 1.60 13.95
CA ASP A 221 11.53 3.02 13.78
C ASP A 221 10.03 3.23 13.76
N THR A 222 9.54 4.31 14.37
CA THR A 222 8.10 4.58 14.46
C THR A 222 7.79 6.06 14.34
N ILE A 223 6.64 6.36 13.74
CA ILE A 223 5.99 7.66 13.81
C ILE A 223 4.66 7.52 14.52
N ASN A 224 4.40 8.40 15.47
CA ASN A 224 3.15 8.48 16.21
C ASN A 224 2.49 9.79 15.86
N PHE A 225 1.20 9.81 15.59
CA PHE A 225 0.54 11.03 15.15
C PHE A 225 -0.98 11.00 15.32
N LYS A 226 -1.59 12.18 15.28
CA LYS A 226 -3.02 12.38 15.01
C LYS A 226 -3.17 13.19 13.72
N PHE A 227 -4.30 13.09 13.05
CA PHE A 227 -4.60 13.96 11.92
C PHE A 227 -4.83 15.41 12.38
N LYS A 228 -4.40 16.37 11.57
CA LYS A 228 -4.64 17.78 11.86
C LYS A 228 -6.14 18.08 11.78
N GLY A 229 -6.65 18.94 12.67
CA GLY A 229 -8.08 19.27 12.76
C GLY A 229 -8.92 18.27 13.56
N TYR A 230 -8.34 17.14 13.98
CA TYR A 230 -9.00 16.17 14.83
C TYR A 230 -8.84 16.53 16.31
N ASN A 231 -9.91 16.39 17.08
CA ASN A 231 -9.86 16.55 18.53
C ASN A 231 -8.98 15.44 19.15
N MET A 232 -8.37 15.68 20.31
CA MET A 232 -7.58 14.67 21.02
C MET A 232 -8.34 13.41 21.43
N ARG A 233 -9.68 13.42 21.44
CA ARG A 233 -10.50 12.22 21.65
C ARG A 233 -10.51 11.24 20.46
N TYR A 234 -9.98 11.63 19.31
CA TYR A 234 -9.81 10.72 18.18
C TYR A 234 -8.62 9.77 18.39
N PRO A 235 -8.58 8.63 17.69
CA PRO A 235 -7.53 7.64 17.87
C PRO A 235 -6.12 8.22 17.67
N LEU A 236 -5.13 7.64 18.36
CA LEU A 236 -3.72 7.89 18.10
C LEU A 236 -3.22 6.83 17.11
N TYR A 237 -2.55 7.27 16.05
CA TYR A 237 -1.99 6.40 15.03
C TYR A 237 -0.50 6.19 15.29
N HIS A 238 -0.04 4.97 15.07
CA HIS A 238 1.35 4.58 15.20
C HIS A 238 1.74 3.76 13.97
N ALA A 239 2.58 4.32 13.10
CA ALA A 239 3.14 3.59 11.97
C ALA A 239 4.60 3.23 12.28
N GLY A 240 4.92 1.94 12.30
CA GLY A 240 6.23 1.44 12.68
C GLY A 240 6.82 0.50 11.64
N PHE A 241 8.12 0.58 11.40
CA PHE A 241 8.86 -0.38 10.59
C PHE A 241 9.89 -1.11 11.44
N VAL A 242 9.79 -2.43 11.47
CA VAL A 242 10.68 -3.33 12.19
C VAL A 242 11.55 -4.04 11.16
N TYR A 243 12.88 -3.93 11.25
CA TYR A 243 13.78 -4.45 10.24
C TYR A 243 15.15 -4.87 10.76
N TYR A 244 15.90 -5.63 9.96
CA TYR A 244 17.24 -6.09 10.31
C TYR A 244 18.33 -5.34 9.55
N ASP A 245 19.39 -4.89 10.24
CA ASP A 245 20.46 -4.05 9.67
C ASP A 245 21.31 -4.75 8.58
N ASN A 246 21.18 -6.08 8.39
CA ASN A 246 22.14 -6.88 7.61
C ASN A 246 21.64 -7.47 6.29
N ASN A 247 20.49 -7.06 5.73
CA ASN A 247 20.11 -7.42 4.37
C ASN A 247 19.45 -6.21 3.65
N PRO A 248 19.96 -5.78 2.46
CA PRO A 248 19.19 -4.91 1.58
C PRO A 248 18.09 -5.74 0.98
N VAL A 249 16.87 -5.62 1.50
CA VAL A 249 15.88 -6.62 1.16
C VAL A 249 15.14 -6.33 -0.13
N LEU A 250 14.91 -5.07 -0.52
CA LEU A 250 13.97 -4.84 -1.62
C LEU A 250 14.30 -3.67 -2.56
N ASN A 251 15.58 -3.32 -2.74
CA ASN A 251 16.09 -2.52 -3.87
C ASN A 251 15.21 -1.30 -4.28
N LYS A 252 14.59 -0.58 -3.34
CA LYS A 252 13.78 0.60 -3.67
C LYS A 252 14.23 1.81 -2.88
N VAL A 253 14.40 1.64 -1.57
CA VAL A 253 14.74 2.73 -0.65
C VAL A 253 15.58 2.18 0.51
N PRO A 254 16.61 2.90 0.98
CA PRO A 254 17.25 2.61 2.27
C PRO A 254 16.22 2.57 3.40
N THR A 255 16.28 1.54 4.23
CA THR A 255 15.25 1.29 5.25
C THR A 255 15.10 2.42 6.26
N ASP A 256 16.22 3.02 6.67
CA ASP A 256 16.31 4.17 7.58
C ASP A 256 15.73 5.46 6.98
N LYS A 257 15.39 5.47 5.68
CA LYS A 257 14.75 6.57 4.97
C LYS A 257 13.26 6.33 4.68
N LEU A 258 12.75 5.11 4.89
CA LEU A 258 11.40 4.70 4.48
C LEU A 258 10.31 5.52 5.18
N LEU A 259 10.39 5.65 6.51
CA LEU A 259 9.34 6.31 7.28
C LEU A 259 9.24 7.80 6.97
N ALA A 260 10.37 8.52 7.00
CA ALA A 260 10.39 9.96 6.82
C ALA A 260 10.00 10.39 5.40
N ASN A 261 10.39 9.60 4.39
CA ASN A 261 10.27 10.01 2.98
C ASN A 261 9.16 9.32 2.18
N TYR A 262 8.61 8.20 2.67
CA TYR A 262 7.57 7.45 1.95
C TYR A 262 6.32 7.23 2.80
N VAL A 263 6.47 6.79 4.06
CA VAL A 263 5.31 6.54 4.91
C VAL A 263 4.66 7.84 5.37
N LEU A 264 5.37 8.70 6.10
CA LEU A 264 4.82 9.97 6.62
C LEU A 264 4.18 10.82 5.50
N PRO A 265 4.83 11.02 4.33
CA PRO A 265 4.25 11.82 3.28
C PRO A 265 3.01 11.20 2.60
N SER A 266 2.87 9.87 2.65
CA SER A 266 1.70 9.18 2.08
C SER A 266 0.53 8.99 3.05
N VAL A 267 0.68 9.44 4.30
CA VAL A 267 -0.40 9.41 5.29
C VAL A 267 -1.55 10.32 4.84
N GLN A 268 -2.70 9.72 4.57
CA GLN A 268 -3.91 10.41 4.12
C GLN A 268 -5.12 10.02 4.97
N ASN A 269 -6.00 11.00 5.19
CA ASN A 269 -7.35 10.77 5.65
C ASN A 269 -8.29 10.89 4.44
N LEU A 270 -8.97 9.80 4.11
CA LEU A 270 -9.82 9.66 2.93
C LEU A 270 -11.29 9.99 3.22
N ASN A 271 -11.62 10.61 4.36
CA ASN A 271 -13.00 11.02 4.66
C ASN A 271 -13.59 12.00 3.63
N GLU A 272 -12.74 12.75 2.91
CA GLU A 272 -13.16 13.59 1.78
C GLU A 272 -13.82 12.77 0.66
N LEU A 273 -13.50 11.49 0.51
CA LEU A 273 -14.16 10.60 -0.45
C LEU A 273 -15.67 10.48 -0.18
N ASN A 274 -16.14 10.75 1.04
CA ASN A 274 -17.57 10.78 1.35
C ASN A 274 -18.31 11.93 0.66
N GLN A 275 -17.59 12.96 0.20
CA GLN A 275 -18.17 14.03 -0.62
C GLN A 275 -18.20 13.63 -2.10
N TYR A 276 -17.16 12.95 -2.57
CA TYR A 276 -16.96 12.54 -3.97
C TYR A 276 -17.76 11.28 -4.38
N SER A 277 -17.83 10.29 -3.49
CA SER A 277 -18.34 8.95 -3.74
C SER A 277 -19.45 8.55 -2.77
N ARG A 278 -20.18 7.49 -3.11
CA ARG A 278 -21.12 6.79 -2.24
C ARG A 278 -20.72 5.32 -2.12
N ILE A 279 -21.07 4.70 -1.01
CA ILE A 279 -20.88 3.26 -0.80
C ILE A 279 -22.10 2.53 -1.38
N GLU A 280 -21.84 1.49 -2.15
CA GLU A 280 -22.82 0.56 -2.70
C GLU A 280 -22.49 -0.85 -2.18
N SER A 281 -23.45 -1.77 -2.31
CA SER A 281 -23.23 -3.17 -1.97
C SER A 281 -23.74 -4.11 -3.05
N LEU A 282 -22.95 -5.15 -3.33
CA LEU A 282 -23.31 -6.29 -4.18
C LEU A 282 -22.93 -7.57 -3.43
N ASN A 283 -23.90 -8.45 -3.21
CA ASN A 283 -23.70 -9.72 -2.50
C ASN A 283 -22.97 -9.60 -1.15
N GLY A 284 -23.23 -8.53 -0.38
CA GLY A 284 -22.61 -8.28 0.93
C GLY A 284 -21.19 -7.70 0.87
N VAL A 285 -20.57 -7.64 -0.31
CA VAL A 285 -19.36 -6.85 -0.55
C VAL A 285 -19.74 -5.38 -0.67
N GLN A 286 -18.94 -4.49 -0.09
CA GLN A 286 -19.10 -3.05 -0.15
C GLN A 286 -17.98 -2.40 -0.96
N TYR A 287 -18.36 -1.46 -1.83
CA TYR A 287 -17.46 -0.73 -2.72
C TYR A 287 -17.92 0.71 -2.90
N ARG A 288 -17.06 1.58 -3.43
CA ARG A 288 -17.41 2.98 -3.70
C ARG A 288 -17.58 3.27 -5.19
N VAL A 289 -18.56 4.12 -5.51
CA VAL A 289 -18.75 4.69 -6.86
C VAL A 289 -18.92 6.21 -6.75
N PRO A 290 -18.57 7.02 -7.76
CA PRO A 290 -18.79 8.46 -7.71
C PRO A 290 -20.27 8.77 -7.51
N LYS A 291 -20.61 9.80 -6.73
CA LYS A 291 -22.01 10.13 -6.42
C LYS A 291 -22.84 10.45 -7.66
N ASP A 292 -22.21 11.03 -8.66
CA ASP A 292 -22.77 11.42 -9.95
C ASP A 292 -22.68 10.33 -11.02
N ALA A 293 -22.15 9.14 -10.70
CA ALA A 293 -22.17 8.01 -11.62
C ALA A 293 -23.58 7.42 -11.75
N ILE A 294 -24.01 7.24 -13.00
CA ILE A 294 -25.30 6.68 -13.41
C ILE A 294 -25.19 5.15 -13.40
N TYR A 295 -26.15 4.48 -12.76
CA TYR A 295 -26.26 3.03 -12.81
C TYR A 295 -26.87 2.59 -14.14
N GLU A 296 -26.16 1.75 -14.90
CA GLU A 296 -26.59 1.30 -16.23
C GLU A 296 -27.27 -0.08 -16.20
N GLY A 297 -27.02 -0.90 -15.17
CA GLY A 297 -27.69 -2.17 -14.97
C GLY A 297 -26.87 -3.23 -14.23
N GLU A 298 -27.50 -4.39 -14.04
CA GLU A 298 -26.90 -5.60 -13.47
C GLU A 298 -27.13 -6.77 -14.42
N SER A 299 -26.14 -7.65 -14.54
CA SER A 299 -26.21 -8.87 -15.34
C SER A 299 -25.63 -10.06 -14.58
N LYS A 300 -26.19 -11.25 -14.82
CA LYS A 300 -25.59 -12.52 -14.40
C LYS A 300 -24.51 -12.90 -15.41
N GLY A 301 -23.25 -12.94 -14.99
CA GLY A 301 -22.16 -13.44 -15.84
C GLY A 301 -22.23 -14.96 -15.99
N THR A 302 -22.37 -15.64 -14.86
CA THR A 302 -22.61 -17.08 -14.71
C THR A 302 -23.56 -17.31 -13.54
N ASP A 303 -23.89 -18.56 -13.21
CA ASP A 303 -24.72 -18.89 -12.04
C ASP A 303 -24.07 -18.51 -10.69
N HIS A 304 -22.77 -18.24 -10.69
CA HIS A 304 -21.98 -17.85 -9.52
C HIS A 304 -21.47 -16.40 -9.58
N GLN A 305 -21.69 -15.67 -10.68
CA GLN A 305 -21.15 -14.34 -10.90
C GLN A 305 -22.22 -13.28 -11.14
N ASP A 306 -22.14 -12.18 -10.40
CA ASP A 306 -22.98 -10.99 -10.53
C ASP A 306 -22.15 -9.78 -10.94
N ILE A 307 -22.66 -9.01 -11.90
CA ILE A 307 -21.94 -7.88 -12.49
C ILE A 307 -22.83 -6.63 -12.50
N ARG A 308 -22.27 -5.48 -12.12
CA ARG A 308 -22.90 -4.16 -12.24
C ARG A 308 -22.07 -3.20 -13.08
N TYR A 309 -22.79 -2.32 -13.77
CA TYR A 309 -22.22 -1.28 -14.62
C TYR A 309 -22.66 0.10 -14.15
N TYR A 310 -21.72 1.04 -14.13
CA TYR A 310 -22.00 2.45 -13.94
C TYR A 310 -21.21 3.28 -14.95
N LYS A 311 -21.69 4.50 -15.20
CA LYS A 311 -21.05 5.45 -16.11
C LYS A 311 -21.04 6.87 -15.56
N LYS A 312 -19.94 7.59 -15.77
CA LYS A 312 -19.78 9.02 -15.46
C LYS A 312 -19.04 9.70 -16.60
N GLY A 313 -19.77 10.40 -17.47
CA GLY A 313 -19.18 10.94 -18.71
C GLY A 313 -18.54 9.83 -19.53
N ASP A 314 -17.26 9.98 -19.83
CA ASP A 314 -16.45 9.00 -20.58
C ASP A 314 -15.79 7.93 -19.68
N ILE A 315 -16.08 7.94 -18.37
CA ILE A 315 -15.56 6.95 -17.43
C ILE A 315 -16.60 5.84 -17.25
N THR A 316 -16.16 4.59 -17.37
CA THR A 316 -17.00 3.41 -17.12
C THR A 316 -16.48 2.62 -15.92
N PHE A 317 -17.42 2.07 -15.15
CA PHE A 317 -17.18 1.34 -13.91
C PHE A 317 -17.82 -0.05 -14.05
N PHE A 318 -16.99 -1.08 -13.92
CA PHE A 318 -17.39 -2.48 -13.96
C PHE A 318 -17.14 -3.10 -12.59
N ILE A 319 -18.18 -3.63 -11.96
CA ILE A 319 -18.09 -4.29 -10.66
C ILE A 319 -18.56 -5.72 -10.83
N SER A 320 -17.79 -6.69 -10.34
CA SER A 320 -18.13 -8.11 -10.37
C SER A 320 -17.89 -8.74 -9.00
N THR A 321 -18.84 -9.56 -8.55
CA THR A 321 -18.63 -10.50 -7.45
C THR A 321 -18.81 -11.93 -7.96
N ASP A 322 -17.92 -12.83 -7.57
CA ASP A 322 -17.99 -14.24 -7.94
C ASP A 322 -17.98 -15.12 -6.67
N ASN A 323 -19.01 -15.95 -6.51
CA ASN A 323 -19.18 -16.86 -5.39
C ASN A 323 -18.20 -18.05 -5.53
N ILE A 324 -17.06 -17.95 -4.85
CA ILE A 324 -15.98 -18.95 -4.94
C ILE A 324 -16.46 -20.36 -4.57
N PRO A 325 -17.24 -20.60 -3.49
CA PRO A 325 -17.76 -21.94 -3.19
C PRO A 325 -18.61 -22.57 -4.31
N LYS A 326 -19.23 -21.77 -5.19
CA LYS A 326 -20.01 -22.25 -6.34
C LYS A 326 -19.22 -22.28 -7.64
N ASN A 327 -18.02 -21.70 -7.67
CA ASN A 327 -17.18 -21.63 -8.86
C ASN A 327 -16.43 -22.97 -9.05
N PRO A 328 -16.55 -23.65 -10.20
CA PRO A 328 -15.84 -24.91 -10.46
C PRO A 328 -14.30 -24.79 -10.45
N TYR A 329 -13.77 -23.59 -10.65
CA TYR A 329 -12.33 -23.27 -10.64
C TYR A 329 -11.82 -22.77 -9.29
N ALA A 330 -12.62 -22.87 -8.22
CA ALA A 330 -12.25 -22.39 -6.88
C ALA A 330 -10.90 -22.92 -6.36
N HIS A 331 -10.53 -24.14 -6.76
CA HIS A 331 -9.27 -24.78 -6.37
C HIS A 331 -8.02 -24.11 -6.96
N GLU A 332 -8.16 -23.35 -8.04
CA GLU A 332 -7.08 -22.55 -8.64
C GLU A 332 -6.99 -21.15 -8.01
N LEU A 333 -8.11 -20.68 -7.45
CA LEU A 333 -8.26 -19.36 -6.83
C LEU A 333 -7.91 -19.37 -5.35
N VAL A 334 -8.11 -20.48 -4.65
CA VAL A 334 -7.78 -20.64 -3.23
C VAL A 334 -6.79 -21.79 -3.05
N ILE A 335 -5.56 -21.44 -2.65
CA ILE A 335 -4.45 -22.39 -2.43
C ILE A 335 -4.09 -22.37 -0.95
N ASN A 336 -4.08 -23.55 -0.32
CA ASN A 336 -3.77 -23.70 1.11
C ASN A 336 -4.63 -22.80 2.03
N GLY A 337 -5.87 -22.51 1.64
CA GLY A 337 -6.78 -21.64 2.40
C GLY A 337 -6.58 -20.13 2.16
N HIS A 338 -5.64 -19.74 1.30
CA HIS A 338 -5.39 -18.34 0.94
C HIS A 338 -5.80 -18.06 -0.51
N TYR A 339 -6.32 -16.86 -0.77
CA TYR A 339 -6.66 -16.44 -2.12
C TYR A 339 -5.40 -16.11 -2.93
N ASN A 340 -5.31 -16.64 -4.15
CA ASN A 340 -4.13 -16.55 -4.99
C ASN A 340 -4.27 -15.42 -6.03
N PHE A 341 -3.78 -14.23 -5.67
CA PHE A 341 -3.82 -13.05 -6.56
C PHE A 341 -2.96 -13.18 -7.82
N LYS A 342 -2.12 -14.23 -7.94
CA LYS A 342 -1.41 -14.52 -9.19
C LYS A 342 -2.39 -14.84 -10.32
N THR A 343 -3.52 -15.46 -10.02
CA THR A 343 -4.55 -15.75 -11.03
C THR A 343 -5.14 -14.46 -11.58
N ASP A 344 -5.41 -13.47 -10.73
CA ASP A 344 -5.91 -12.15 -11.17
C ASP A 344 -4.88 -11.40 -12.03
N LEU A 345 -3.58 -11.46 -11.67
CA LEU A 345 -2.51 -10.90 -12.51
C LEU A 345 -2.50 -11.53 -13.92
N ASN A 346 -2.68 -12.86 -14.00
CA ASN A 346 -2.74 -13.56 -15.28
C ASN A 346 -3.97 -13.13 -16.08
N THR A 347 -5.15 -13.18 -15.45
CA THR A 347 -6.44 -12.82 -16.05
C THR A 347 -6.42 -11.38 -16.58
N PHE A 348 -5.90 -10.42 -15.81
CA PHE A 348 -5.77 -9.04 -16.26
C PHE A 348 -4.93 -8.94 -17.54
N TRP A 349 -3.79 -9.62 -17.58
CA TRP A 349 -2.93 -9.65 -18.77
C TRP A 349 -3.62 -10.29 -19.97
N ASP A 350 -4.33 -11.39 -19.76
CA ASP A 350 -5.05 -12.13 -20.81
C ASP A 350 -6.25 -11.38 -21.35
N ILE A 351 -6.85 -10.47 -20.57
CA ILE A 351 -7.99 -9.67 -21.05
C ILE A 351 -7.49 -8.38 -21.70
N TYR A 352 -6.57 -7.66 -21.06
CA TYR A 352 -6.28 -6.27 -21.42
C TYR A 352 -4.94 -6.05 -22.13
N ARG A 353 -4.02 -7.02 -22.08
CA ARG A 353 -2.64 -6.85 -22.55
C ARG A 353 -2.20 -7.89 -23.57
N TYR A 354 -3.11 -8.32 -24.45
CA TYR A 354 -2.80 -9.25 -25.56
C TYR A 354 -1.90 -8.65 -26.67
N HIS A 355 -1.76 -7.32 -26.72
CA HIS A 355 -0.85 -6.62 -27.65
C HIS A 355 -0.19 -5.40 -26.97
N PRO A 356 0.68 -5.61 -25.97
CA PRO A 356 1.29 -4.52 -25.22
C PRO A 356 2.30 -3.78 -26.10
N SER A 357 2.26 -2.45 -26.07
CA SER A 357 3.33 -1.62 -26.63
C SER A 357 4.49 -1.49 -25.64
N ALA A 358 5.70 -1.25 -26.15
CA ALA A 358 6.87 -0.99 -25.30
C ALA A 358 6.74 0.27 -24.43
N SER A 359 5.82 1.18 -24.77
CA SER A 359 5.50 2.36 -23.96
C SER A 359 4.44 2.12 -22.90
N ASP A 360 3.75 0.97 -22.91
CA ASP A 360 2.70 0.75 -21.93
C ASP A 360 3.31 0.51 -20.55
N TYR A 361 2.72 1.14 -19.54
CA TYR A 361 3.22 1.12 -18.18
C TYR A 361 2.21 0.44 -17.26
N ILE A 362 2.66 -0.49 -16.42
CA ILE A 362 1.80 -1.13 -15.41
C ILE A 362 2.40 -0.94 -14.03
N ASN A 363 1.55 -0.46 -13.13
CA ASN A 363 1.82 -0.40 -11.71
C ASN A 363 1.05 -1.48 -10.97
N TYR A 364 1.73 -2.13 -10.03
CA TYR A 364 1.15 -3.10 -9.12
C TYR A 364 1.22 -2.60 -7.69
N SER A 365 0.11 -2.72 -6.99
CA SER A 365 0.04 -2.41 -5.57
C SER A 365 -0.87 -3.39 -4.86
N VAL A 366 -0.55 -3.70 -3.61
CA VAL A 366 -1.42 -4.46 -2.74
C VAL A 366 -1.97 -3.54 -1.68
N VAL A 367 -3.27 -3.65 -1.42
CA VAL A 367 -3.99 -2.90 -0.40
C VAL A 367 -4.46 -3.87 0.66
N TRP A 368 -4.08 -3.63 1.91
CA TRP A 368 -4.61 -4.35 3.06
C TRP A 368 -5.75 -3.54 3.66
N ASN A 369 -6.99 -3.86 3.27
CA ASN A 369 -8.22 -3.21 3.75
C ASN A 369 -8.70 -3.87 5.04
N ASN A 370 -8.47 -3.24 6.19
CA ASN A 370 -8.76 -3.84 7.49
C ASN A 370 -8.21 -5.28 7.62
N ASN A 371 -6.97 -5.52 7.17
CA ASN A 371 -6.29 -6.83 7.06
C ASN A 371 -6.77 -7.77 5.93
N ILE A 372 -7.81 -7.42 5.16
CA ILE A 372 -8.21 -8.19 3.97
C ILE A 372 -7.34 -7.75 2.79
N PRO A 373 -6.64 -8.66 2.09
CA PRO A 373 -5.81 -8.31 0.95
C PRO A 373 -6.65 -7.91 -0.27
N GLY A 374 -6.11 -7.00 -1.07
CA GLY A 374 -6.55 -6.72 -2.42
C GLY A 374 -5.40 -6.33 -3.32
N LEU A 375 -5.53 -6.65 -4.62
CA LEU A 375 -4.54 -6.35 -5.65
C LEU A 375 -5.06 -5.22 -6.54
N THR A 376 -4.30 -4.14 -6.62
CA THR A 376 -4.53 -3.03 -7.56
C THR A 376 -3.56 -3.11 -8.73
N ILE A 377 -4.10 -3.02 -9.94
CA ILE A 377 -3.37 -2.93 -11.19
C ILE A 377 -3.73 -1.62 -11.84
N HIS A 378 -2.73 -0.81 -12.17
CA HIS A 378 -2.94 0.40 -12.95
C HIS A 378 -2.17 0.31 -14.26
N SER A 379 -2.90 0.11 -15.36
CA SER A 379 -2.37 0.09 -16.71
C SER A 379 -2.55 1.46 -17.37
N TYR A 380 -1.44 2.09 -17.71
CA TYR A 380 -1.39 3.25 -18.58
C TYR A 380 -1.00 2.76 -19.96
N GLU A 381 -1.82 3.14 -20.94
CA GLU A 381 -1.68 2.70 -22.32
C GLU A 381 -1.52 3.95 -23.19
N PRO A 382 -0.32 4.54 -23.30
CA PRO A 382 -0.12 5.86 -23.90
C PRO A 382 -0.56 5.95 -25.36
N ASN A 383 -0.68 4.81 -26.04
CA ASN A 383 -1.13 4.71 -27.43
C ASN A 383 -2.63 4.38 -27.55
N LYS A 384 -3.37 4.40 -26.44
CA LYS A 384 -4.82 4.23 -26.41
C LYS A 384 -5.47 5.43 -25.71
N ASP A 385 -6.72 5.69 -26.08
CA ASP A 385 -7.48 6.80 -25.53
C ASP A 385 -7.84 6.56 -24.05
N ASP A 386 -7.86 5.29 -23.62
CA ASP A 386 -8.28 4.88 -22.28
C ASP A 386 -7.14 4.26 -21.45
N HIS A 387 -7.26 4.40 -20.14
CA HIS A 387 -6.43 3.79 -19.11
C HIS A 387 -7.30 2.94 -18.18
N ILE A 388 -6.66 1.99 -17.49
CA ILE A 388 -7.36 0.97 -16.73
C ILE A 388 -6.88 0.97 -15.28
N LEU A 389 -7.80 1.19 -14.34
CA LEU A 389 -7.63 0.86 -12.93
C LEU A 389 -8.40 -0.42 -12.65
N ASN A 390 -7.75 -1.43 -12.09
CA ASN A 390 -8.39 -2.68 -11.69
C ASN A 390 -8.03 -3.00 -10.25
N PHE A 391 -9.01 -3.41 -9.46
CA PHE A 391 -8.87 -3.82 -8.07
C PHE A 391 -9.53 -5.18 -7.88
N ASN A 392 -8.82 -6.11 -7.27
CA ASN A 392 -9.33 -7.43 -6.92
C ASN A 392 -9.22 -7.66 -5.42
N SER A 393 -10.19 -8.33 -4.81
CA SER A 393 -10.13 -8.75 -3.40
C SER A 393 -10.99 -10.00 -3.18
N TYR A 394 -10.90 -10.58 -1.99
CA TYR A 394 -11.64 -11.77 -1.61
C TYR A 394 -12.02 -11.67 -0.13
N ASP A 395 -13.28 -11.89 0.20
CA ASP A 395 -13.78 -11.80 1.59
C ASP A 395 -13.89 -13.16 2.31
N GLY A 396 -13.41 -14.24 1.70
CA GLY A 396 -13.61 -15.60 2.21
C GLY A 396 -14.81 -16.33 1.62
N ILE A 397 -15.65 -15.66 0.83
CA ILE A 397 -16.81 -16.26 0.13
C ILE A 397 -16.88 -15.77 -1.32
N TYR A 398 -16.82 -14.46 -1.53
CA TYR A 398 -16.87 -13.84 -2.86
C TYR A 398 -15.50 -13.27 -3.21
N SER A 399 -15.01 -13.60 -4.41
CA SER A 399 -14.01 -12.73 -5.04
C SER A 399 -14.70 -11.52 -5.63
N PHE A 400 -13.99 -10.41 -5.65
CA PHE A 400 -14.48 -9.11 -6.06
C PHE A 400 -13.51 -8.54 -7.07
N THR A 401 -14.03 -8.08 -8.20
CA THR A 401 -13.28 -7.37 -9.24
C THR A 401 -13.96 -6.05 -9.50
N TYR A 402 -13.21 -4.95 -9.42
CA TYR A 402 -13.64 -3.62 -9.79
C TYR A 402 -12.69 -3.09 -10.86
N THR A 403 -13.21 -2.78 -12.04
CA THR A 403 -12.46 -2.15 -13.14
C THR A 403 -13.04 -0.79 -13.48
N ILE A 404 -12.16 0.20 -13.65
CA ILE A 404 -12.49 1.54 -14.13
C ILE A 404 -11.72 1.76 -15.43
N PHE A 405 -12.44 2.05 -16.51
CA PHE A 405 -11.85 2.57 -17.73
C PHE A 405 -12.08 4.06 -17.76
N TYR A 406 -11.01 4.82 -17.99
CA TYR A 406 -11.07 6.27 -17.94
C TYR A 406 -10.16 6.89 -19.01
N PRO A 407 -10.47 8.08 -19.51
CA PRO A 407 -9.69 8.68 -20.58
C PRO A 407 -8.31 9.13 -20.13
N SER A 408 -7.31 8.99 -21.00
CA SER A 408 -5.90 9.32 -20.74
C SER A 408 -5.65 10.79 -20.38
N PHE A 409 -6.59 11.69 -20.72
CA PHE A 409 -6.50 13.12 -20.44
C PHE A 409 -7.00 13.54 -19.04
N LEU A 410 -7.46 12.61 -18.19
CA LEU A 410 -7.85 12.97 -16.81
C LEU A 410 -6.69 13.59 -16.03
N SER A 411 -7.00 14.58 -15.20
CA SER A 411 -6.00 15.21 -14.33
C SER A 411 -5.48 14.22 -13.29
N ALA A 412 -4.23 14.42 -12.85
CA ALA A 412 -3.62 13.57 -11.81
C ALA A 412 -4.44 13.54 -10.50
N GLU A 413 -5.10 14.65 -10.15
CA GLU A 413 -5.98 14.74 -8.98
C GLU A 413 -7.22 13.85 -9.12
N GLU A 414 -7.86 13.85 -10.29
CA GLU A 414 -9.05 13.02 -10.53
C GLU A 414 -8.66 11.53 -10.56
N VAL A 415 -7.53 11.18 -11.19
CA VAL A 415 -7.00 9.82 -11.18
C VAL A 415 -6.69 9.36 -9.74
N GLN A 416 -6.16 10.25 -8.89
CA GLN A 416 -5.92 9.94 -7.48
C GLN A 416 -7.23 9.67 -6.73
N LYS A 417 -8.29 10.45 -6.99
CA LYS A 417 -9.62 10.22 -6.38
C LYS A 417 -10.21 8.88 -6.82
N LEU A 418 -10.15 8.56 -8.11
CA LEU A 418 -10.61 7.27 -8.64
C LEU A 418 -9.83 6.10 -8.03
N ARG A 419 -8.50 6.23 -7.90
CA ARG A 419 -7.64 5.24 -7.25
C ARG A 419 -8.00 5.05 -5.77
N ASN A 420 -8.03 6.14 -5.00
CA ASN A 420 -8.39 6.07 -3.58
C ASN A 420 -9.80 5.47 -3.36
N MET A 421 -10.70 5.67 -4.33
CA MET A 421 -12.06 5.13 -4.31
C MET A 421 -12.11 3.64 -4.68
N ILE A 422 -11.43 3.20 -5.75
CA ILE A 422 -11.48 1.80 -6.24
C ILE A 422 -10.85 0.82 -5.24
N GLU A 423 -9.88 1.30 -4.47
CA GLU A 423 -9.16 0.51 -3.48
C GLU A 423 -9.93 0.32 -2.16
N PHE A 424 -11.10 0.94 -2.00
CA PHE A 424 -11.97 0.69 -0.86
C PHE A 424 -12.64 -0.68 -0.98
N PHE A 425 -12.53 -1.48 0.08
CA PHE A 425 -13.18 -2.78 0.19
C PHE A 425 -13.60 -3.06 1.63
N ASP A 426 -14.85 -3.49 1.80
CA ASP A 426 -15.35 -4.07 3.04
C ASP A 426 -16.36 -5.19 2.72
N SER A 427 -16.66 -6.04 3.70
CA SER A 427 -17.63 -7.12 3.51
C SER A 427 -18.36 -7.49 4.80
N THR A 428 -19.65 -7.77 4.67
CA THR A 428 -20.49 -8.31 5.75
C THR A 428 -20.58 -9.84 5.74
N ASN A 429 -19.99 -10.51 4.76
CA ASN A 429 -20.19 -11.95 4.52
C ASN A 429 -19.43 -12.84 5.50
N ASN A 430 -18.20 -12.47 5.85
CA ASN A 430 -17.36 -13.25 6.76
C ASN A 430 -16.54 -12.32 7.69
N PRO A 431 -17.15 -11.81 8.77
CA PRO A 431 -16.49 -10.90 9.70
C PRO A 431 -15.23 -11.46 10.36
N ASN A 432 -15.06 -12.78 10.37
CA ASN A 432 -13.89 -13.45 10.93
C ASN A 432 -12.72 -13.54 9.94
N PHE A 433 -12.97 -13.37 8.63
CA PHE A 433 -11.93 -13.47 7.60
C PHE A 433 -10.83 -12.43 7.82
N LYS A 434 -11.20 -11.21 8.20
CA LYS A 434 -10.23 -10.16 8.55
C LYS A 434 -9.36 -10.48 9.78
N MET A 435 -9.77 -11.43 10.62
CA MET A 435 -8.96 -11.87 11.78
C MET A 435 -7.97 -12.98 11.43
N GLN A 436 -8.02 -13.50 10.22
CA GLN A 436 -7.11 -14.55 9.76
C GLN A 436 -5.80 -13.94 9.26
N GLU A 437 -4.78 -14.78 9.26
CA GLU A 437 -3.56 -14.52 8.53
C GLU A 437 -3.81 -14.73 7.04
N HIS A 438 -3.25 -13.83 6.22
CA HIS A 438 -3.39 -13.88 4.77
C HIS A 438 -2.03 -13.93 4.09
N VAL A 439 -1.90 -14.74 3.05
CA VAL A 439 -0.74 -14.82 2.17
C VAL A 439 -1.19 -14.45 0.76
N LEU A 440 -0.52 -13.48 0.12
CA LEU A 440 -0.97 -12.93 -1.17
C LEU A 440 -0.71 -13.85 -2.36
N PHE A 441 0.45 -14.51 -2.35
CA PHE A 441 0.95 -15.37 -3.42
C PHE A 441 1.40 -16.71 -2.80
N PRO A 442 0.43 -17.53 -2.33
CA PRO A 442 0.69 -18.77 -1.59
C PRO A 442 1.32 -19.91 -2.42
#